data_AF-A0A093CH37-F1
#
_entry.id   AF-A0A093CH37-F1
#
_cell.length_a   1.000
_cell.length_b   1.000
_cell.length_c   1.000
_cell.angle_alpha   90.00
_cell.angle_beta   90.00
_cell.angle_gamma   90.00
#
_symmetry.space_group_name_H-M   'P 1'
#
loop_
_entity.id
_entity.type
_entity.pdbx_description
1 polymer ?
#
loop_
_entity_poly.entity_id
_entity_poly.type
_entity_poly.pdbx_seq_one_letter_code
_entity_poly.pdbx_strand_id
1 'polypeptide(L)'
;ALDELTSPFASSPPAKTSHTSQKSKKAKELCKRSRDQMIIDAGQKHFGAVVCKSCGMIYTATSPEDEAQHIQHHERFLEGLRYVGWKKERVVAEFWDGKIVLILPNDPKYAVKKAEDVREIVDNELGFKQVSLSCPAKTKIYLFVSNEKMIVGCLVAESIKQAFRVLSEPVAVPSPSQDALQHHRAWRCSTEPEPAICGVSRIWVFGLRRRKGIARRMVDVVRSTFMYGCYLSTDEIAFSDPTPDGKLFAMKYCQTPNFLVYNFIYNN
;
A
#
# COMPACT_ATOMS: atom_id res chain seq x y z
N ALA A 1 -17.01 -79.35 -26.46
CA ALA A 1 -17.60 -78.53 -27.54
C ALA A 1 -17.50 -77.09 -27.07
N LEU A 2 -16.60 -76.27 -27.61
CA LEU A 2 -16.52 -75.79 -29.01
C LEU A 2 -17.75 -74.97 -29.39
N ASP A 3 -17.65 -73.79 -30.00
CA ASP A 3 -16.63 -72.71 -29.94
C ASP A 3 -17.25 -71.52 -30.71
N GLU A 4 -16.96 -70.27 -30.35
CA GLU A 4 -17.51 -69.09 -31.04
C GLU A 4 -16.44 -68.29 -31.80
N LEU A 5 -16.90 -67.49 -32.77
CA LEU A 5 -16.15 -67.23 -34.02
C LEU A 5 -15.06 -66.14 -34.00
N THR A 6 -14.16 -66.29 -34.96
CA THR A 6 -12.93 -65.55 -35.19
C THR A 6 -13.12 -64.17 -35.86
N SER A 7 -12.17 -63.27 -35.60
CA SER A 7 -11.79 -62.10 -36.43
C SER A 7 -10.69 -62.53 -37.45
N PRO A 8 -9.98 -61.68 -38.25
CA PRO A 8 -10.06 -60.22 -38.42
C PRO A 8 -9.76 -59.65 -39.84
N PHE A 9 -9.67 -58.31 -39.92
CA PHE A 9 -8.84 -57.45 -40.80
C PHE A 9 -8.95 -57.47 -42.34
N ALA A 10 -9.02 -56.26 -42.90
CA ALA A 10 -8.71 -55.91 -44.30
C ALA A 10 -7.61 -54.81 -44.35
N SER A 11 -7.02 -54.58 -45.53
CA SER A 11 -5.59 -54.26 -45.65
C SER A 11 -5.23 -52.89 -46.28
N SER A 12 -4.03 -52.39 -45.95
CA SER A 12 -3.24 -51.30 -46.62
C SER A 12 -2.68 -51.77 -48.00
N PRO A 13 -1.68 -51.15 -48.71
CA PRO A 13 -0.78 -49.98 -48.50
C PRO A 13 -0.67 -49.08 -49.80
N PRO A 14 0.42 -48.33 -50.20
CA PRO A 14 1.76 -48.07 -49.61
C PRO A 14 2.35 -46.63 -49.67
N ALA A 15 3.52 -46.49 -49.04
CA ALA A 15 4.45 -45.32 -49.05
C ALA A 15 5.32 -45.30 -50.36
N LYS A 16 6.21 -44.35 -50.68
CA LYS A 16 7.19 -43.52 -49.91
C LYS A 16 7.23 -42.08 -50.50
N THR A 17 8.17 -41.14 -50.29
CA THR A 17 9.57 -41.15 -49.78
C THR A 17 9.97 -39.77 -49.18
N SER A 18 11.24 -39.59 -48.79
CA SER A 18 11.82 -38.51 -47.98
C SER A 18 12.77 -37.56 -48.73
N HIS A 19 12.95 -36.33 -48.23
CA HIS A 19 14.31 -35.75 -48.07
C HIS A 19 14.39 -34.70 -46.95
N THR A 20 15.46 -34.80 -46.16
CA THR A 20 15.77 -33.97 -44.98
C THR A 20 16.55 -32.71 -45.37
N SER A 21 16.29 -31.57 -44.73
CA SER A 21 17.31 -30.55 -44.45
C SER A 21 16.89 -29.58 -43.35
N GLN A 22 17.55 -29.65 -42.20
CA GLN A 22 17.52 -28.59 -41.19
C GLN A 22 18.34 -27.38 -41.65
N LYS A 23 17.85 -26.16 -41.44
CA LYS A 23 18.70 -24.99 -41.15
C LYS A 23 17.92 -23.89 -40.46
N SER A 24 18.41 -23.48 -39.30
CA SER A 24 17.87 -22.38 -38.51
C SER A 24 18.11 -21.02 -39.18
N LYS A 25 17.18 -20.06 -39.01
CA LYS A 25 17.49 -18.62 -38.90
C LYS A 25 16.29 -17.79 -38.41
N LYS A 26 16.49 -17.17 -37.24
CA LYS A 26 15.88 -15.94 -36.68
C LYS A 26 14.49 -15.49 -37.17
N ALA A 27 13.54 -15.56 -36.24
CA ALA A 27 12.64 -14.49 -35.81
C ALA A 27 12.36 -13.31 -36.77
N LYS A 28 11.09 -13.20 -37.18
CA LYS A 28 10.40 -11.91 -37.34
C LYS A 28 8.88 -12.07 -37.21
N GLU A 29 8.27 -11.09 -36.55
CA GLU A 29 6.86 -10.66 -36.71
C GLU A 29 5.73 -11.61 -36.27
N LEU A 30 5.75 -12.02 -35.01
CA LEU A 30 4.50 -12.07 -34.21
C LEU A 30 4.08 -10.65 -33.80
N CYS A 31 3.70 -9.85 -34.80
CA CYS A 31 3.08 -8.54 -34.61
C CYS A 31 1.97 -8.30 -35.64
N LYS A 32 1.09 -9.29 -35.81
CA LYS A 32 -0.31 -8.94 -36.09
C LYS A 32 -0.84 -8.26 -34.84
N ARG A 33 -0.70 -6.93 -34.79
CA ARG A 33 -1.55 -6.08 -33.94
C ARG A 33 -2.98 -6.49 -34.28
N SER A 34 -3.63 -7.20 -33.36
CA SER A 34 -5.09 -7.21 -33.31
C SER A 34 -5.51 -5.74 -33.37
N ARG A 35 -6.20 -5.37 -34.44
CA ARG A 35 -6.76 -4.02 -34.63
C ARG A 35 -8.16 -3.95 -34.01
N ASP A 36 -8.45 -4.87 -33.10
CA ASP A 36 -9.76 -5.13 -32.58
C ASP A 36 -9.94 -4.25 -31.34
N GLN A 37 -10.28 -2.98 -31.60
CA GLN A 37 -10.67 -2.04 -30.56
C GLN A 37 -11.99 -2.52 -29.94
N MET A 38 -11.90 -3.30 -28.86
CA MET A 38 -13.07 -3.88 -28.17
C MET A 38 -13.95 -2.82 -27.48
N ILE A 39 -13.45 -1.59 -27.30
CA ILE A 39 -14.10 -0.53 -26.53
C ILE A 39 -14.14 0.76 -27.38
N ILE A 40 -15.36 1.21 -27.73
CA ILE A 40 -15.61 2.43 -28.50
C ILE A 40 -16.18 3.50 -27.56
N ASP A 41 -15.49 4.63 -27.44
CA ASP A 41 -16.07 5.82 -26.80
C ASP A 41 -17.04 6.48 -27.77
N ALA A 42 -18.33 6.38 -27.45
CA ALA A 42 -19.43 6.95 -28.23
C ALA A 42 -20.33 7.83 -27.33
N GLY A 43 -19.75 8.50 -26.31
CA GLY A 43 -20.50 9.35 -25.39
C GLY A 43 -21.35 8.56 -24.38
N GLN A 44 -20.88 7.37 -23.98
CA GLN A 44 -21.57 6.55 -22.99
C GLN A 44 -21.49 7.20 -21.61
N LYS A 45 -22.59 7.23 -20.84
CA LYS A 45 -22.64 7.92 -19.52
C LYS A 45 -21.69 7.33 -18.47
N HIS A 46 -21.24 6.09 -18.65
CA HIS A 46 -20.31 5.39 -17.77
C HIS A 46 -19.13 4.86 -18.60
N PHE A 47 -18.43 5.75 -19.30
CA PHE A 47 -17.23 5.41 -20.06
C PHE A 47 -15.96 5.59 -19.21
N GLY A 48 -15.06 4.61 -19.26
CA GLY A 48 -13.76 4.67 -18.61
C GLY A 48 -13.75 4.29 -17.12
N ALA A 49 -12.65 4.62 -16.45
CA ALA A 49 -12.37 4.22 -15.08
C ALA A 49 -13.18 5.05 -14.06
N VAL A 50 -13.91 4.36 -13.18
CA VAL A 50 -14.71 4.95 -12.10
C VAL A 50 -14.07 4.67 -10.74
N VAL A 51 -14.32 5.54 -9.76
CA VAL A 51 -13.80 5.40 -8.39
C VAL A 51 -14.93 4.96 -7.45
N CYS A 52 -14.72 3.85 -6.75
CA CYS A 52 -15.68 3.33 -5.78
C CYS A 52 -15.82 4.28 -4.57
N LYS A 53 -17.05 4.71 -4.27
CA LYS A 53 -17.36 5.66 -3.19
C LYS A 53 -17.31 5.07 -1.78
N SER A 54 -17.02 3.79 -1.60
CA SER A 54 -16.91 3.14 -0.28
C SER A 54 -15.60 2.41 -0.02
N CYS A 55 -14.89 1.92 -1.06
CA CYS A 55 -13.55 1.33 -0.90
C CYS A 55 -12.42 2.16 -1.55
N GLY A 56 -12.74 3.15 -2.39
CA GLY A 56 -11.74 4.03 -3.05
C GLY A 56 -11.01 3.41 -4.25
N MET A 57 -11.23 2.13 -4.55
CA MET A 57 -10.65 1.46 -5.72
C MET A 57 -11.11 2.09 -7.03
N ILE A 58 -10.19 2.22 -7.97
CA ILE A 58 -10.45 2.64 -9.35
C ILE A 58 -10.62 1.38 -10.20
N TYR A 59 -11.72 1.28 -10.96
CA TYR A 59 -12.04 0.11 -11.79
C TYR A 59 -12.89 0.51 -13.01
N THR A 60 -12.91 -0.32 -14.05
CA THR A 60 -13.70 -0.07 -15.27
C THR A 60 -15.07 -0.76 -15.15
N ALA A 61 -16.14 0.00 -14.89
CA ALA A 61 -17.50 -0.55 -14.72
C ALA A 61 -18.10 -1.21 -15.99
N THR A 62 -17.43 -1.11 -17.14
CA THR A 62 -17.82 -1.79 -18.38
C THR A 62 -17.04 -3.09 -18.67
N SER A 63 -16.04 -3.44 -17.83
CA SER A 63 -15.37 -4.74 -17.88
C SER A 63 -15.88 -5.63 -16.74
N PRO A 64 -16.40 -6.83 -17.05
CA PRO A 64 -16.83 -7.77 -16.02
C PRO A 64 -15.64 -8.31 -15.20
N GLU A 65 -14.42 -8.35 -15.77
CA GLU A 65 -13.22 -8.73 -15.04
C GLU A 65 -12.83 -7.70 -13.97
N ASP A 66 -12.87 -6.41 -14.30
CA ASP A 66 -12.61 -5.31 -13.38
C ASP A 66 -13.70 -5.23 -12.30
N GLU A 67 -14.98 -5.43 -12.65
CA GLU A 67 -16.08 -5.42 -11.70
C GLU A 67 -16.00 -6.58 -10.70
N ALA A 68 -15.69 -7.79 -11.16
CA ALA A 68 -15.49 -8.96 -10.29
C ALA A 68 -14.30 -8.77 -9.32
N GLN A 69 -13.18 -8.23 -9.82
CA GLN A 69 -12.03 -7.88 -8.98
C GLN A 69 -12.36 -6.78 -7.97
N HIS A 70 -13.12 -5.76 -8.40
CA HIS A 70 -13.61 -4.71 -7.51
C HIS A 70 -14.46 -5.28 -6.38
N ILE A 71 -15.43 -6.15 -6.66
CA ILE A 71 -16.29 -6.77 -5.63
C ILE A 71 -15.44 -7.55 -4.62
N GLN A 72 -14.55 -8.43 -5.08
CA GLN A 72 -13.70 -9.23 -4.19
C GLN A 72 -12.77 -8.36 -3.33
N HIS A 73 -12.17 -7.32 -3.91
CA HIS A 73 -11.35 -6.37 -3.17
C HIS A 73 -12.19 -5.59 -2.14
N HIS A 74 -13.37 -5.11 -2.54
CA HIS A 74 -14.28 -4.29 -1.74
C HIS A 74 -14.74 -5.03 -0.48
N GLU A 75 -15.15 -6.29 -0.60
CA GLU A 75 -15.55 -7.13 0.53
C GLU A 75 -14.38 -7.34 1.50
N ARG A 76 -13.23 -7.82 0.99
CA ARG A 76 -12.02 -8.06 1.80
C ARG A 76 -11.55 -6.78 2.51
N PHE A 77 -11.59 -5.65 1.82
CA PHE A 77 -11.15 -4.36 2.33
C PHE A 77 -12.08 -3.83 3.45
N LEU A 78 -13.40 -3.81 3.22
CA LEU A 78 -14.34 -3.31 4.21
C LEU A 78 -14.46 -4.23 5.43
N GLU A 79 -14.45 -5.55 5.26
CA GLU A 79 -14.42 -6.49 6.38
C GLU A 79 -13.09 -6.40 7.16
N GLY A 80 -11.99 -6.24 6.44
CA GLY A 80 -10.66 -5.98 6.98
C GLY A 80 -10.59 -4.72 7.85
N LEU A 81 -11.33 -3.67 7.51
CA LEU A 81 -11.41 -2.43 8.30
C LEU A 81 -12.55 -2.40 9.34
N ARG A 82 -13.48 -3.37 9.35
CA ARG A 82 -14.57 -3.43 10.33
C ARG A 82 -14.04 -3.68 11.75
N TYR A 83 -14.43 -2.84 12.71
CA TYR A 83 -14.09 -2.97 14.13
C TYR A 83 -15.26 -3.55 14.91
N VAL A 84 -15.05 -4.70 15.58
CA VAL A 84 -16.13 -5.38 16.32
C VAL A 84 -16.34 -4.83 17.75
N GLY A 85 -15.37 -4.09 18.29
CA GLY A 85 -15.31 -3.72 19.70
C GLY A 85 -14.77 -4.87 20.56
N TRP A 86 -13.97 -4.54 21.58
CA TRP A 86 -13.36 -5.53 22.48
C TRP A 86 -13.72 -5.26 23.95
N LYS A 87 -13.73 -6.30 24.77
CA LYS A 87 -14.01 -6.17 26.22
C LYS A 87 -12.91 -5.41 26.98
N LYS A 88 -11.70 -5.37 26.44
CA LYS A 88 -10.55 -4.61 26.97
C LYS A 88 -9.90 -3.87 25.81
N GLU A 89 -10.24 -2.60 25.65
CA GLU A 89 -9.62 -1.69 24.68
C GLU A 89 -8.72 -0.70 25.41
N ARG A 90 -7.48 -0.52 24.94
CA ARG A 90 -6.60 0.56 25.42
C ARG A 90 -6.86 1.80 24.58
N VAL A 91 -7.92 2.53 24.90
CA VAL A 91 -8.21 3.84 24.31
C VAL A 91 -7.19 4.85 24.86
N VAL A 92 -6.51 5.56 23.96
CA VAL A 92 -5.50 6.57 24.30
C VAL A 92 -5.93 8.01 24.03
N ALA A 93 -6.95 8.19 23.18
CA ALA A 93 -7.62 9.47 22.98
C ALA A 93 -9.03 9.26 22.42
N GLU A 94 -9.94 10.16 22.77
CA GLU A 94 -11.31 10.21 22.26
C GLU A 94 -11.57 11.55 21.57
N PHE A 95 -12.38 11.53 20.51
CA PHE A 95 -12.75 12.67 19.70
C PHE A 95 -14.24 12.58 19.30
N TRP A 96 -14.78 13.68 18.80
CA TRP A 96 -16.19 13.75 18.37
C TRP A 96 -16.54 12.83 17.17
N ASP A 97 -15.57 12.47 16.34
CA ASP A 97 -15.72 11.61 15.14
C ASP A 97 -15.13 10.19 15.29
N GLY A 98 -14.58 9.85 16.45
CA GLY A 98 -13.99 8.55 16.72
C GLY A 98 -13.00 8.55 17.89
N LYS A 99 -12.26 7.45 18.05
CA LYS A 99 -11.26 7.25 19.11
C LYS A 99 -10.00 6.58 18.59
N ILE A 100 -8.88 6.77 19.29
CA ILE A 100 -7.61 6.10 18.97
C ILE A 100 -7.36 5.00 20.01
N VAL A 101 -7.15 3.79 19.51
CA VAL A 101 -6.81 2.60 20.30
C VAL A 101 -5.34 2.25 20.08
N LEU A 102 -4.60 2.01 21.16
CA LEU A 102 -3.19 1.60 21.13
C LEU A 102 -3.08 0.09 21.37
N ILE A 103 -2.47 -0.62 20.42
CA ILE A 103 -2.18 -2.06 20.48
C ILE A 103 -0.67 -2.25 20.64
N LEU A 104 -0.29 -3.09 21.60
CA LEU A 104 1.07 -3.49 21.90
C LEU A 104 1.28 -4.98 21.51
N PRO A 105 2.52 -5.43 21.23
CA PRO A 105 2.79 -6.81 20.83
C PRO A 105 2.40 -7.87 21.88
N ASN A 106 2.30 -7.46 23.16
CA ASN A 106 1.93 -8.31 24.29
C ASN A 106 0.42 -8.31 24.60
N ASP A 107 -0.41 -7.66 23.78
CA ASP A 107 -1.86 -7.63 23.95
C ASP A 107 -2.52 -8.97 23.56
N PRO A 108 -3.81 -9.18 23.91
CA PRO A 108 -4.52 -10.40 23.53
C PRO A 108 -4.46 -10.69 22.02
N LYS A 109 -4.31 -11.98 21.66
CA LYS A 109 -4.09 -12.43 20.27
C LYS A 109 -5.13 -11.90 19.26
N TYR A 110 -6.39 -11.67 19.67
CA TYR A 110 -7.41 -11.10 18.80
C TYR A 110 -7.11 -9.64 18.40
N ALA A 111 -6.50 -8.85 19.28
CA ALA A 111 -6.15 -7.45 19.03
C ALA A 111 -4.91 -7.37 18.15
N VAL A 112 -3.87 -8.15 18.49
CA VAL A 112 -2.64 -8.24 17.69
C VAL A 112 -2.95 -8.76 16.28
N LYS A 113 -3.77 -9.82 16.15
CA LYS A 113 -4.18 -10.32 14.82
C LYS A 113 -4.89 -9.24 14.01
N LYS A 114 -5.88 -8.53 14.59
CA LYS A 114 -6.59 -7.46 13.87
C LYS A 114 -5.65 -6.31 13.48
N ALA A 115 -4.63 -6.01 14.28
CA ALA A 115 -3.62 -5.02 13.95
C ALA A 115 -2.75 -5.46 12.76
N GLU A 116 -2.36 -6.73 12.70
CA GLU A 116 -1.65 -7.32 11.56
C GLU A 116 -2.53 -7.39 10.29
N ASP A 117 -3.80 -7.79 10.42
CA ASP A 117 -4.76 -7.79 9.29
C ASP A 117 -4.90 -6.38 8.67
N VAL A 118 -4.96 -5.34 9.52
CA VAL A 118 -5.00 -3.93 9.07
C VAL A 118 -3.66 -3.47 8.52
N ARG A 119 -2.54 -3.92 9.10
CA ARG A 119 -1.20 -3.63 8.57
C ARG A 119 -1.03 -4.21 7.17
N GLU A 120 -1.51 -5.42 6.89
CA GLU A 120 -1.48 -6.02 5.56
C GLU A 120 -2.25 -5.17 4.54
N ILE A 121 -3.43 -4.64 4.91
CA ILE A 121 -4.22 -3.75 4.05
C ILE A 121 -3.45 -2.45 3.77
N VAL A 122 -2.85 -1.85 4.79
CA VAL A 122 -2.04 -0.62 4.68
C VAL A 122 -0.80 -0.84 3.82
N ASP A 123 -0.08 -1.94 4.03
CA ASP A 123 1.10 -2.29 3.24
C ASP A 123 0.71 -2.52 1.76
N ASN A 124 -0.43 -3.17 1.49
CA ASN A 124 -0.95 -3.32 0.12
C ASN A 124 -1.33 -1.98 -0.53
N GLU A 125 -2.03 -1.08 0.18
CA GLU A 125 -2.40 0.26 -0.34
C GLU A 125 -1.19 1.17 -0.57
N LEU A 126 -0.12 1.02 0.22
CA LEU A 126 1.13 1.77 0.06
C LEU A 126 2.12 1.10 -0.91
N GLY A 127 1.82 -0.11 -1.40
CA GLY A 127 2.67 -0.87 -2.34
C GLY A 127 3.80 -1.69 -1.70
N PHE A 128 3.89 -1.74 -0.37
CA PHE A 128 4.89 -2.49 0.39
C PHE A 128 4.61 -4.01 0.40
N LYS A 129 4.86 -4.71 -0.72
CA LYS A 129 4.52 -6.13 -0.81
C LYS A 129 5.28 -7.07 0.14
N GLN A 130 6.49 -6.73 0.60
CA GLN A 130 7.31 -7.58 1.51
C GLN A 130 8.28 -6.80 2.43
N VAL A 131 7.90 -5.63 2.95
CA VAL A 131 8.78 -4.88 3.89
C VAL A 131 8.48 -5.28 5.34
N SER A 132 9.25 -6.22 5.87
CA SER A 132 9.27 -6.56 7.29
C SER A 132 9.65 -5.34 8.13
N LEU A 133 8.91 -5.07 9.22
CA LEU A 133 9.30 -4.09 10.24
C LEU A 133 10.66 -4.47 10.83
N SER A 134 11.54 -3.50 11.11
CA SER A 134 12.88 -3.77 11.62
C SER A 134 12.87 -4.49 12.97
N CYS A 135 11.82 -4.32 13.78
CA CYS A 135 11.58 -5.13 14.98
C CYS A 135 10.09 -5.20 15.38
N PRO A 136 9.30 -6.18 14.88
CA PRO A 136 7.87 -6.31 15.21
C PRO A 136 7.59 -6.39 16.72
N ALA A 137 8.51 -6.96 17.50
CA ALA A 137 8.39 -7.10 18.94
C ALA A 137 8.47 -5.78 19.74
N LYS A 138 8.79 -4.65 19.11
CA LYS A 138 8.90 -3.32 19.76
C LYS A 138 8.01 -2.25 19.14
N THR A 139 7.19 -2.59 18.16
CA THR A 139 6.29 -1.62 17.53
C THR A 139 5.05 -1.36 18.38
N LYS A 140 4.45 -0.18 18.19
CA LYS A 140 3.21 0.27 18.81
C LYS A 140 2.25 0.63 17.69
N ILE A 141 1.11 -0.03 17.62
CA ILE A 141 0.14 0.17 16.54
C ILE A 141 -1.03 1.00 17.08
N TYR A 142 -1.28 2.14 16.45
CA TYR A 142 -2.36 3.07 16.77
C TYR A 142 -3.42 2.98 15.68
N LEU A 143 -4.65 2.64 16.06
CA LEU A 143 -5.79 2.56 15.15
C LEU A 143 -6.80 3.65 15.47
N PHE A 144 -7.17 4.46 14.48
CA PHE A 144 -8.29 5.40 14.59
C PHE A 144 -9.57 4.68 14.18
N VAL A 145 -10.48 4.51 15.14
CA VAL A 145 -11.79 3.89 14.96
C VAL A 145 -12.86 4.98 14.93
N SER A 146 -13.64 5.05 13.86
CA SER A 146 -14.77 5.99 13.74
C SER A 146 -15.96 5.57 14.61
N ASN A 147 -16.90 6.50 14.84
CA ASN A 147 -18.17 6.21 15.53
C ASN A 147 -19.00 5.11 14.82
N GLU A 148 -18.81 4.94 13.50
CA GLU A 148 -19.41 3.89 12.67
C GLU A 148 -18.75 2.51 12.88
N LYS A 149 -17.83 2.38 13.84
CA LYS A 149 -17.00 1.19 14.10
C LYS A 149 -16.16 0.74 12.90
N MET A 150 -15.64 1.70 12.13
CA MET A 150 -14.70 1.44 11.02
C MET A 150 -13.32 1.97 11.37
N ILE A 151 -12.28 1.19 11.05
CA ILE A 151 -10.89 1.61 11.17
C ILE A 151 -10.57 2.53 9.98
N VAL A 152 -10.38 3.82 10.26
CA VAL A 152 -10.19 4.86 9.23
C VAL A 152 -8.79 5.48 9.25
N GLY A 153 -7.93 5.05 10.18
CA GLY A 153 -6.53 5.40 10.22
C GLY A 153 -5.69 4.35 10.95
N CYS A 154 -4.45 4.18 10.52
CA CYS A 154 -3.48 3.25 11.09
C CYS A 154 -2.11 3.95 11.13
N LEU A 155 -1.43 3.87 12.28
CA LEU A 155 -0.08 4.38 12.44
C LEU A 155 0.75 3.35 13.21
N VAL A 156 1.85 2.89 12.62
CA VAL A 156 2.80 1.98 13.24
C VAL A 156 4.02 2.80 13.67
N ALA A 157 4.25 2.88 14.98
CA ALA A 157 5.40 3.56 15.56
C ALA A 157 6.42 2.53 16.09
N GLU A 158 7.72 2.79 15.93
CA GLU A 158 8.82 1.97 16.44
C GLU A 158 9.87 2.83 17.16
N SER A 159 10.67 2.21 18.03
CA SER A 159 11.72 2.94 18.75
C SER A 159 12.99 2.99 17.89
N ILE A 160 13.43 4.20 17.60
CA ILE A 160 14.68 4.47 16.89
C ILE A 160 15.68 5.15 17.84
N LYS A 161 16.91 5.33 17.36
CA LYS A 161 17.98 6.07 18.08
C LYS A 161 18.47 7.30 17.32
N GLN A 162 18.37 7.24 16.00
CA GLN A 162 18.90 8.24 15.08
C GLN A 162 18.00 8.34 13.85
N ALA A 163 17.97 9.52 13.26
CA ALA A 163 17.33 9.82 11.99
C ALA A 163 18.17 10.86 11.23
N PHE A 164 17.80 11.17 10.00
CA PHE A 164 18.54 12.05 9.12
C PHE A 164 17.62 13.15 8.62
N ARG A 165 18.09 14.40 8.63
CA ARG A 165 17.28 15.53 8.21
C ARG A 165 17.14 15.59 6.70
N VAL A 166 15.91 15.69 6.20
CA VAL A 166 15.62 15.91 4.77
C VAL A 166 16.25 17.23 4.33
N LEU A 167 16.95 17.22 3.20
CA LEU A 167 17.49 18.41 2.56
C LEU A 167 16.50 18.91 1.52
N SER A 168 15.99 20.12 1.72
CA SER A 168 15.30 20.85 0.65
C SER A 168 16.30 21.15 -0.47
N GLU A 169 15.98 20.80 -1.72
CA GLU A 169 16.73 21.35 -2.86
C GLU A 169 16.55 22.88 -2.86
N PRO A 170 17.62 23.67 -3.04
CA PRO A 170 17.47 25.12 -3.23
C PRO A 170 16.63 25.37 -4.47
N VAL A 171 15.78 26.40 -4.42
CA VAL A 171 14.89 26.78 -5.53
C VAL A 171 15.75 27.16 -6.74
N ALA A 172 15.97 26.20 -7.63
CA ALA A 172 16.55 26.46 -8.93
C ALA A 172 15.60 27.40 -9.72
N VAL A 173 16.20 28.35 -10.43
CA VAL A 173 15.51 29.40 -11.20
C VAL A 173 14.32 28.81 -11.98
N PRO A 174 13.12 29.42 -11.93
CA PRO A 174 11.93 28.87 -12.56
C PRO A 174 12.13 28.76 -14.08
N SER A 175 12.42 27.56 -14.55
CA SER A 175 12.35 27.20 -15.96
C SER A 175 10.94 26.70 -16.25
N PRO A 176 10.25 27.19 -17.30
CA PRO A 176 8.81 27.04 -17.49
C PRO A 176 8.34 25.62 -17.88
N SER A 177 9.14 24.58 -17.58
CA SER A 177 8.92 23.19 -17.97
C SER A 177 9.10 22.16 -16.84
N GLN A 178 9.42 22.56 -15.60
CA GLN A 178 9.81 21.60 -14.54
C GLN A 178 8.84 21.42 -13.36
N ASP A 179 7.82 22.26 -13.18
CA ASP A 179 6.94 22.20 -11.99
C ASP A 179 6.21 20.85 -11.83
N ALA A 180 5.81 20.21 -12.94
CA ALA A 180 5.08 18.94 -12.90
C ALA A 180 5.92 17.73 -12.41
N LEU A 181 7.26 17.83 -12.39
CA LEU A 181 8.16 16.71 -12.11
C LEU A 181 8.84 16.76 -10.73
N GLN A 182 8.71 17.86 -9.98
CA GLN A 182 9.29 17.96 -8.62
C GLN A 182 8.78 16.88 -7.66
N HIS A 183 7.55 16.41 -7.84
CA HIS A 183 6.95 15.36 -6.99
C HIS A 183 7.55 13.96 -7.21
N HIS A 184 8.31 13.74 -8.29
CA HIS A 184 8.89 12.43 -8.64
C HIS A 184 10.42 12.36 -8.47
N ARG A 185 11.09 13.43 -8.02
CA ARG A 185 12.52 13.35 -7.70
C ARG A 185 12.77 12.50 -6.46
N ALA A 186 13.77 11.63 -6.53
CA ALA A 186 14.39 11.04 -5.34
C ALA A 186 14.99 12.15 -4.47
N TRP A 187 14.88 11.99 -3.16
CA TRP A 187 15.20 13.04 -2.20
C TRP A 187 16.57 12.81 -1.59
N ARG A 188 17.14 13.87 -1.01
CA ARG A 188 18.40 13.80 -0.26
C ARG A 188 18.13 14.08 1.20
N CYS A 189 18.90 13.44 2.06
CA CYS A 189 18.98 13.72 3.49
C CYS A 189 20.42 14.10 3.84
N SER A 190 20.62 14.69 5.03
CA SER A 190 21.94 14.88 5.60
C SER A 190 22.62 13.52 5.80
N THR A 191 23.95 13.50 5.70
CA THR A 191 24.78 12.37 6.13
C THR A 191 24.96 12.34 7.65
N GLU A 192 24.69 13.45 8.33
CA GLU A 192 24.83 13.57 9.79
C GLU A 192 23.59 13.00 10.49
N PRO A 193 23.75 12.02 11.41
CA PRO A 193 22.64 11.47 12.18
C PRO A 193 22.25 12.41 13.32
N GLU A 194 20.96 12.75 13.40
CA GLU A 194 20.37 13.46 14.53
C GLU A 194 19.68 12.48 15.48
N PRO A 195 19.72 12.70 16.82
CA PRO A 195 19.08 11.82 17.79
C PRO A 195 17.56 11.90 17.64
N ALA A 196 16.91 10.75 17.52
CA ALA A 196 15.45 10.64 17.42
C ALA A 196 14.95 9.43 18.22
N ILE A 197 13.72 9.51 18.74
CA ILE A 197 13.16 8.54 19.70
C ILE A 197 12.09 7.67 19.03
N CYS A 198 11.22 8.29 18.23
CA CYS A 198 10.04 7.65 17.63
C CYS A 198 10.11 7.64 16.10
N GLY A 199 10.18 6.45 15.52
CA GLY A 199 10.03 6.24 14.08
C GLY A 199 8.58 5.97 13.72
N VAL A 200 7.98 6.79 12.85
CA VAL A 200 6.69 6.52 12.20
C VAL A 200 6.97 5.62 10.98
N SER A 201 6.83 4.32 11.20
CA SER A 201 7.12 3.25 10.24
C SER A 201 6.04 3.13 9.17
N ARG A 202 4.78 3.36 9.56
CA ARG A 202 3.64 3.49 8.65
C ARG A 202 2.72 4.57 9.17
N ILE A 203 2.18 5.38 8.27
CA ILE A 203 1.04 6.26 8.55
C ILE A 203 0.07 6.20 7.37
N TRP A 204 -1.17 5.84 7.66
CA TRP A 204 -2.22 5.69 6.67
C TRP A 204 -3.54 6.23 7.22
N VAL A 205 -4.31 6.85 6.34
CA VAL A 205 -5.69 7.27 6.59
C VAL A 205 -6.50 6.87 5.37
N PHE A 206 -7.63 6.23 5.62
CA PHE A 206 -8.53 5.75 4.59
C PHE A 206 -8.89 6.90 3.62
N GLY A 207 -8.80 6.64 2.30
CA GLY A 207 -8.87 7.67 1.26
C GLY A 207 -10.01 8.67 1.44
N LEU A 208 -11.23 8.17 1.67
CA LEU A 208 -12.45 8.96 1.83
C LEU A 208 -12.54 9.76 3.15
N ARG A 209 -11.61 9.51 4.09
CA ARG A 209 -11.48 10.19 5.39
C ARG A 209 -10.18 11.02 5.49
N ARG A 210 -9.34 11.05 4.45
CA ARG A 210 -8.16 11.93 4.37
C ARG A 210 -8.55 13.40 4.50
N ARG A 211 -7.57 14.24 4.83
CA ARG A 211 -7.70 15.71 5.05
C ARG A 211 -8.59 16.15 6.23
N LYS A 212 -9.28 15.25 6.94
CA LYS A 212 -10.09 15.52 8.17
C LYS A 212 -9.26 15.54 9.47
N GLY A 213 -7.99 15.91 9.39
CA GLY A 213 -7.08 15.99 10.56
C GLY A 213 -6.78 14.68 11.30
N ILE A 214 -7.17 13.51 10.78
CA ILE A 214 -6.96 12.20 11.42
C ILE A 214 -5.45 11.92 11.61
N ALA A 215 -4.65 11.96 10.54
CA ALA A 215 -3.21 11.72 10.60
C ALA A 215 -2.49 12.63 11.61
N ARG A 216 -2.88 13.93 11.67
CA ARG A 216 -2.35 14.90 12.64
C ARG A 216 -2.60 14.42 14.07
N ARG A 217 -3.86 14.12 14.40
CA ARG A 217 -4.27 13.62 15.73
C ARG A 217 -3.60 12.31 16.10
N MET A 218 -3.35 11.42 15.14
CA MET A 218 -2.62 10.18 15.38
C MET A 218 -1.17 10.45 15.78
N VAL A 219 -0.46 11.35 15.09
CA VAL A 219 0.91 11.73 15.51
C VAL A 219 0.89 12.51 16.83
N ASP A 220 -0.08 13.40 17.06
CA ASP A 220 -0.21 14.12 18.33
C ASP A 220 -0.38 13.16 19.53
N VAL A 221 -1.14 12.07 19.35
CA VAL A 221 -1.31 11.01 20.37
C VAL A 221 -0.07 10.14 20.52
N VAL A 222 0.61 9.78 19.42
CA VAL A 222 1.91 9.08 19.48
C VAL A 222 2.88 9.90 20.34
N ARG A 223 2.96 11.21 20.15
CA ARG A 223 3.85 12.09 20.92
C ARG A 223 3.60 12.07 22.42
N SER A 224 2.35 11.93 22.86
CA SER A 224 1.98 11.89 24.28
C SER A 224 1.99 10.49 24.91
N THR A 225 2.02 9.41 24.12
CA THR A 225 1.86 8.03 24.62
C THR A 225 2.97 7.07 24.21
N PHE A 226 3.85 7.46 23.30
CA PHE A 226 4.98 6.64 22.88
C PHE A 226 6.02 6.47 23.99
N MET A 227 6.30 7.52 24.76
CA MET A 227 7.14 7.48 25.95
C MET A 227 6.31 7.90 27.17
N TYR A 228 6.22 7.03 28.17
CA TYR A 228 5.37 7.30 29.35
C TYR A 228 5.90 8.50 30.14
N GLY A 229 5.02 9.46 30.44
CA GLY A 229 5.37 10.66 31.20
C GLY A 229 6.06 11.77 30.39
N CYS A 230 6.25 11.60 29.08
CA CYS A 230 6.93 12.58 28.23
C CYS A 230 6.09 12.93 26.99
N TYR A 231 6.19 14.17 26.53
CA TYR A 231 5.58 14.63 25.29
C TYR A 231 6.67 14.92 24.26
N LEU A 232 6.78 14.08 23.23
CA LEU A 232 7.82 14.22 22.21
C LEU A 232 7.67 15.52 21.42
N SER A 233 8.78 16.19 21.14
CA SER A 233 8.88 17.28 20.16
C SER A 233 8.73 16.75 18.72
N THR A 234 8.64 17.66 17.75
CA THR A 234 8.63 17.31 16.32
C THR A 234 10.00 16.85 15.80
N ASP A 235 11.08 17.23 16.49
CA ASP A 235 12.45 16.84 16.15
C ASP A 235 12.88 15.52 16.82
N GLU A 236 12.07 14.93 17.69
CA GLU A 236 12.29 13.56 18.22
C GLU A 236 11.55 12.48 17.40
N ILE A 237 10.85 12.87 16.35
CA ILE A 237 10.04 12.00 15.48
C ILE A 237 10.63 11.98 14.07
N ALA A 238 10.79 10.78 13.51
CA ALA A 238 11.17 10.61 12.11
C ALA A 238 10.15 9.76 11.35
N PHE A 239 10.09 9.92 10.02
CA PHE A 239 9.21 9.13 9.14
C PHE A 239 10.03 8.16 8.30
N SER A 240 9.62 6.89 8.18
CA SER A 240 10.30 5.97 7.27
C SER A 240 9.82 6.15 5.83
N ASP A 241 10.74 6.25 4.88
CA ASP A 241 10.52 6.29 3.43
C ASP A 241 9.20 6.99 3.00
N PRO A 242 9.10 8.33 3.20
CA PRO A 242 7.83 9.04 3.07
C PRO A 242 7.36 9.12 1.61
N THR A 243 6.17 8.58 1.35
CA THR A 243 5.44 8.75 0.08
C THR A 243 5.20 10.23 -0.25
N PRO A 244 4.84 10.61 -1.49
CA PRO A 244 4.51 12.00 -1.84
C PRO A 244 3.40 12.61 -0.96
N ASP A 245 2.39 11.83 -0.57
CA ASP A 245 1.38 12.23 0.43
C ASP A 245 2.01 12.41 1.83
N GLY A 246 2.89 11.48 2.21
CA GLY A 246 3.69 11.52 3.44
C GLY A 246 4.55 12.79 3.55
N LYS A 247 5.18 13.23 2.44
CA LYS A 247 5.89 14.52 2.35
C LYS A 247 5.01 15.68 2.77
N LEU A 248 3.89 15.84 2.07
CA LEU A 248 3.00 16.98 2.23
C LEU A 248 2.37 17.00 3.63
N PHE A 249 2.19 15.83 4.23
CA PHE A 249 1.82 15.70 5.63
C PHE A 249 2.96 16.10 6.57
N ALA A 250 4.14 15.48 6.47
CA ALA A 250 5.27 15.69 7.39
C ALA A 250 5.77 17.15 7.39
N MET A 251 5.95 17.76 6.22
CA MET A 251 6.35 19.18 6.11
C MET A 251 5.33 20.11 6.78
N LYS A 252 4.03 19.84 6.63
CA LYS A 252 2.95 20.63 7.24
C LYS A 252 2.80 20.34 8.74
N TYR A 253 3.11 19.13 9.18
CA TYR A 253 3.01 18.73 10.59
C TYR A 253 4.17 19.30 11.42
N CYS A 254 5.41 19.10 10.96
CA CYS A 254 6.61 19.60 11.62
C CYS A 254 6.88 21.09 11.36
N GLN A 255 6.08 21.75 10.50
CA GLN A 255 6.22 23.17 10.12
C GLN A 255 7.58 23.53 9.48
N THR A 256 8.30 22.52 8.97
CA THR A 256 9.60 22.66 8.31
C THR A 256 9.65 21.72 7.11
N PRO A 257 10.23 22.13 5.97
CA PRO A 257 10.47 21.21 4.87
C PRO A 257 11.60 20.19 5.20
N ASN A 258 12.45 20.53 6.18
CA ASN A 258 13.60 19.75 6.62
C ASN A 258 13.25 18.90 7.86
N PHE A 259 12.26 18.01 7.71
CA PHE A 259 11.85 17.05 8.76
C PHE A 259 12.79 15.83 8.79
N LEU A 260 12.69 15.00 9.83
CA LEU A 260 13.55 13.81 9.98
C LEU A 260 12.99 12.57 9.26
N VAL A 261 13.87 11.81 8.63
CA VAL A 261 13.59 10.51 8.00
C VAL A 261 14.55 9.42 8.46
N TYR A 262 14.12 8.16 8.39
CA TYR A 262 14.95 7.00 8.72
C TYR A 262 14.62 5.82 7.80
N ASN A 263 15.42 4.75 7.87
CA ASN A 263 15.20 3.50 7.13
C ASN A 263 15.01 3.67 5.61
N PHE A 264 15.71 4.64 4.99
CA PHE A 264 15.88 4.72 3.54
C PHE A 264 17.10 3.89 3.12
N ILE A 265 17.08 3.38 1.89
CA ILE A 265 18.15 2.54 1.37
C ILE A 265 19.40 3.40 1.13
N TYR A 266 20.43 3.20 1.96
CA TYR A 266 21.76 3.75 1.72
C TYR A 266 22.48 2.89 0.68
N ASN A 267 22.28 3.21 -0.61
CA ASN A 267 23.12 2.67 -1.67
C ASN A 267 24.51 3.30 -1.55
N ASN A 268 25.50 2.47 -1.23
CA ASN A 268 26.93 2.76 -1.29
C ASN A 268 27.46 2.32 -2.66
#